data_AF-A0A956F0C2-F1
#
_entry.id   AF-A0A956F0C2-F1
#
_cell.length_a   1.000
_cell.length_b   1.000
_cell.length_c   1.000
_cell.angle_alpha   90.00
_cell.angle_beta   90.00
_cell.angle_gamma   90.00
#
_symmetry.space_group_name_H-M   'P 1'
#
loop_
_entity.id
_entity.type
_entity.pdbx_description
1 polymer ?
#
loop_
_entity_poly.entity_id
_entity_poly.type
_entity_poly.pdbx_seq_one_letter_code
_entity_poly.pdbx_strand_id
1 'polypeptide(L)'
;MNGLVGVDAEADALAAATQKPPVVRTKRLPRPSAIRDRDNPSLYDTIAADPALPIDRELRVAMARDLSRWTRKYLFPTFRLFCLLAIHVTLIVKRILPFQLASERLLSWGSVWFGKHFVSAEAQRVILRHFVIESQLVNFIARNAGGGDVPECDLFPIRAEELGHVNGRNAVIRHDVNTFNLLLDLGEAPRADVWTRRELSALDFSDLDLPE
;
A
#
# COMPACT_ATOMS: atom_id res chain seq x y z
N MET A 1 -3.31 -59.31 -12.49
CA MET A 1 -4.49 -58.41 -12.47
C MET A 1 -4.26 -57.39 -11.36
N ASN A 2 -3.66 -56.24 -11.65
CA ASN A 2 -3.56 -55.09 -10.75
C ASN A 2 -3.21 -53.88 -11.61
N GLY A 3 -4.20 -53.04 -11.91
CA GLY A 3 -4.01 -51.91 -12.82
C GLY A 3 -5.27 -51.08 -13.03
N LEU A 4 -6.02 -50.75 -11.98
CA LEU A 4 -7.21 -49.88 -12.10
C LEU A 4 -7.50 -49.02 -10.84
N VAL A 5 -6.53 -48.74 -9.96
CA VAL A 5 -6.80 -47.95 -8.72
C VAL A 5 -6.15 -46.55 -8.73
N GLY A 6 -5.36 -46.21 -9.75
CA GLY A 6 -4.58 -44.96 -9.78
C GLY A 6 -5.20 -43.78 -10.55
N VAL A 7 -6.17 -44.02 -11.43
CA VAL A 7 -6.64 -43.00 -12.38
C VAL A 7 -7.75 -42.12 -11.80
N ASP A 8 -8.58 -42.67 -10.91
CA ASP A 8 -9.73 -41.94 -10.35
C ASP A 8 -9.30 -40.90 -9.31
N ALA A 9 -8.23 -41.16 -8.54
CA ALA A 9 -7.71 -40.22 -7.54
C ALA A 9 -7.02 -39.00 -8.18
N GLU A 10 -6.40 -39.16 -9.34
CA GLU A 10 -5.75 -38.07 -10.08
C GLU A 10 -6.79 -37.22 -10.84
N ALA A 11 -7.87 -37.85 -11.32
CA ALA A 11 -9.01 -37.16 -11.92
C ALA A 11 -9.80 -36.33 -10.88
N ASP A 12 -9.99 -36.84 -9.67
CA ASP A 12 -10.66 -36.12 -8.58
C ASP A 12 -9.79 -34.95 -8.06
N ALA A 13 -8.46 -35.10 -8.05
CA ALA A 13 -7.53 -34.02 -7.70
C ALA A 13 -7.52 -32.90 -8.76
N LEU A 14 -7.60 -33.24 -10.05
CA LEU A 14 -7.69 -32.26 -11.14
C LEU A 14 -9.05 -31.53 -11.16
N ALA A 15 -10.13 -32.22 -10.77
CA ALA A 15 -11.46 -31.63 -10.61
C ALA A 15 -11.52 -30.65 -9.43
N ALA A 16 -10.82 -30.94 -8.33
CA ALA A 16 -10.70 -30.03 -7.18
C ALA A 16 -9.88 -28.76 -7.51
N ALA A 17 -8.85 -28.88 -8.36
CA ALA A 17 -8.03 -27.74 -8.82
C ALA A 17 -8.77 -26.80 -9.79
N THR A 18 -9.87 -27.26 -10.40
CA THR A 18 -10.70 -26.47 -11.32
C THR A 18 -11.83 -25.73 -10.59
N GLN A 19 -11.94 -25.89 -9.27
CA GLN A 19 -12.95 -25.20 -8.48
C GLN A 19 -12.57 -23.73 -8.34
N LYS A 20 -13.17 -22.91 -9.23
CA LYS A 20 -13.13 -21.45 -9.19
C LYS A 20 -13.25 -20.99 -7.73
N PRO A 21 -12.32 -20.17 -7.22
CA PRO A 21 -12.28 -19.82 -5.81
C PRO A 21 -13.64 -19.29 -5.37
N PRO A 22 -14.08 -19.61 -4.14
CA PRO A 22 -15.37 -19.18 -3.64
C PRO A 22 -15.43 -17.67 -3.78
N VAL A 23 -16.41 -17.20 -4.57
CA VAL A 23 -16.69 -15.77 -4.70
C VAL A 23 -17.13 -15.32 -3.32
N VAL A 24 -16.20 -14.77 -2.54
CA VAL A 24 -16.48 -14.12 -1.27
C VAL A 24 -17.56 -13.11 -1.57
N ARG A 25 -18.76 -13.35 -1.02
CA ARG A 25 -19.87 -12.40 -1.12
C ARG A 25 -19.48 -11.18 -0.31
N THR A 26 -18.74 -10.27 -0.93
CA THR A 26 -18.55 -8.93 -0.41
C THR A 26 -19.93 -8.36 -0.13
N LYS A 27 -20.12 -7.84 1.08
CA LYS A 27 -21.38 -7.25 1.51
C LYS A 27 -21.71 -6.21 0.45
N ARG A 28 -22.78 -6.43 -0.31
CA ARG A 28 -23.10 -5.62 -1.50
C ARG A 28 -23.29 -4.17 -1.03
N LEU A 29 -22.23 -3.34 -1.14
CA LEU A 29 -22.30 -1.98 -0.62
C LEU A 29 -23.43 -1.25 -1.38
N PRO A 30 -24.16 -0.34 -0.73
CA PRO A 30 -25.25 0.39 -1.35
C PRO A 30 -24.81 0.91 -2.72
N ARG A 31 -25.64 0.68 -3.75
CA ARG A 31 -25.41 1.35 -5.05
C ARG A 31 -25.55 2.86 -4.80
N PRO A 32 -24.71 3.70 -5.42
CA PRO A 32 -24.94 5.14 -5.38
C PRO A 32 -26.39 5.41 -5.78
N SER A 33 -27.06 6.30 -5.04
CA SER A 33 -28.51 6.45 -5.11
C SER A 33 -28.98 6.66 -6.55
N ALA A 34 -30.13 6.07 -6.91
CA ALA A 34 -30.67 6.11 -8.27
C ALA A 34 -31.01 7.53 -8.78
N ILE A 35 -30.94 8.54 -7.92
CA ILE A 35 -31.18 9.95 -8.24
C ILE A 35 -29.83 10.66 -8.18
N ARG A 36 -29.11 10.71 -9.30
CA ARG A 36 -27.88 11.51 -9.47
C ARG A 36 -28.15 12.64 -10.45
N ASP A 37 -27.72 13.84 -10.09
CA ASP A 37 -27.66 14.97 -11.01
C ASP A 37 -26.62 14.67 -12.11
N ARG A 38 -27.10 14.64 -13.36
CA ARG A 38 -26.25 14.35 -14.53
C ARG A 38 -25.42 15.55 -14.96
N ASP A 39 -25.88 16.76 -14.65
CA ASP A 39 -25.23 18.00 -15.05
C ASP A 39 -24.21 18.46 -14.00
N ASN A 40 -24.37 18.02 -12.74
CA ASN A 40 -23.42 18.29 -11.66
C ASN A 40 -23.00 17.02 -10.90
N PRO A 41 -22.13 16.19 -11.49
CA PRO A 41 -21.68 14.96 -10.84
C PRO A 41 -20.78 15.22 -9.63
N SER A 42 -21.11 14.60 -8.50
CA SER A 42 -20.23 14.60 -7.32
C SER A 42 -18.93 13.84 -7.59
N LEU A 43 -17.79 14.45 -7.23
CA LEU A 43 -16.47 13.82 -7.30
C LEU A 43 -16.40 12.55 -6.44
N TYR A 44 -16.95 12.60 -5.24
CA TYR A 44 -16.89 11.50 -4.28
C TYR A 44 -17.69 10.28 -4.77
N ASP A 45 -18.86 10.52 -5.34
CA ASP A 45 -19.70 9.45 -5.93
C ASP A 45 -19.02 8.84 -7.16
N THR A 46 -18.28 9.65 -7.91
CA THR A 46 -17.50 9.17 -9.06
C THR A 46 -16.38 8.24 -8.58
N ILE A 47 -15.57 8.63 -7.60
CA ILE A 47 -14.52 7.77 -7.02
C ILE A 47 -15.11 6.45 -6.48
N ALA A 48 -16.23 6.52 -5.77
CA ALA A 48 -16.88 5.34 -5.20
C ALA A 48 -17.47 4.39 -6.27
N ALA A 49 -17.83 4.91 -7.44
CA ALA A 49 -18.45 4.15 -8.52
C ALA A 49 -17.45 3.69 -9.60
N ASP A 50 -16.31 4.37 -9.75
CA ASP A 50 -15.39 4.21 -10.87
C ASP A 50 -14.79 2.78 -10.95
N PRO A 51 -15.17 1.97 -11.96
CA PRO A 51 -14.63 0.62 -12.13
C PRO A 51 -13.22 0.60 -12.73
N ALA A 52 -12.73 1.72 -13.26
CA ALA A 52 -11.39 1.80 -13.86
C ALA A 52 -10.27 1.87 -12.81
N LEU A 53 -10.62 2.20 -11.55
CA LEU A 53 -9.68 2.22 -10.44
C LEU A 53 -9.33 0.77 -10.02
N PRO A 54 -8.06 0.35 -10.08
CA PRO A 54 -7.62 -1.01 -9.74
C PRO A 54 -7.51 -1.20 -8.22
N ILE A 55 -8.57 -0.84 -7.49
CA ILE A 55 -8.68 -0.96 -6.03
C ILE A 55 -10.06 -1.45 -5.64
N ASP A 56 -10.11 -2.20 -4.54
CA ASP A 56 -11.36 -2.80 -4.06
C ASP A 56 -12.45 -1.74 -3.82
N ARG A 57 -13.71 -2.14 -4.04
CA ARG A 57 -14.85 -1.23 -3.92
C ARG A 57 -15.05 -0.76 -2.49
N GLU A 58 -14.82 -1.59 -1.48
CA GLU A 58 -14.93 -1.18 -0.08
C GLU A 58 -13.92 -0.07 0.24
N LEU A 59 -12.69 -0.20 -0.28
CA LEU A 59 -11.66 0.81 -0.16
C LEU A 59 -12.04 2.11 -0.90
N ARG A 60 -12.58 2.03 -2.12
CA ARG A 60 -13.04 3.22 -2.86
C ARG A 60 -14.13 3.97 -2.12
N VAL A 61 -15.09 3.26 -1.52
CA VAL A 61 -16.15 3.87 -0.73
C VAL A 61 -15.59 4.49 0.56
N ALA A 62 -14.64 3.83 1.23
CA ALA A 62 -13.97 4.36 2.40
C ALA A 62 -13.17 5.64 2.06
N MET A 63 -12.43 5.64 0.95
CA MET A 63 -11.70 6.79 0.42
C MET A 63 -12.64 7.95 0.08
N ALA A 64 -13.73 7.69 -0.65
CA ALA A 64 -14.71 8.72 -1.00
C ALA A 64 -15.33 9.35 0.26
N ARG A 65 -15.66 8.54 1.28
CA ARG A 65 -16.17 9.03 2.56
C ARG A 65 -15.15 9.91 3.28
N ASP A 66 -13.89 9.47 3.36
CA ASP A 66 -12.82 10.27 3.98
C ASP A 66 -12.62 11.61 3.25
N LEU A 67 -12.62 11.58 1.92
CA LEU A 67 -12.48 12.76 1.07
C LEU A 67 -13.63 13.76 1.22
N SER A 68 -14.84 13.29 1.52
CA SER A 68 -16.02 14.13 1.75
C SER A 68 -16.11 14.77 3.15
N ARG A 69 -15.16 14.48 4.05
CA ARG A 69 -15.21 14.99 5.43
C ARG A 69 -15.06 16.51 5.48
N TRP A 70 -15.89 17.15 6.30
CA TRP A 70 -15.86 18.61 6.49
C TRP A 70 -14.51 19.11 7.02
N THR A 71 -13.83 18.32 7.85
CA THR A 71 -12.47 18.63 8.36
C THR A 71 -11.51 18.84 7.20
N ARG A 72 -11.61 18.04 6.13
CA ARG A 72 -10.78 18.22 4.93
C ARG A 72 -11.10 19.50 4.17
N LYS A 73 -12.35 19.95 4.17
CA LYS A 73 -12.75 21.19 3.47
C LYS A 73 -12.32 22.45 4.23
N TYR A 74 -12.45 22.44 5.55
CA TYR A 74 -12.29 23.64 6.38
C TYR A 74 -11.00 23.68 7.21
N LEU A 75 -10.56 22.55 7.77
CA LEU A 75 -9.36 22.48 8.60
C LEU A 75 -8.08 22.34 7.77
N PHE A 76 -8.12 21.58 6.67
CA PHE A 76 -6.97 21.36 5.79
C PHE A 76 -6.31 22.65 5.26
N PRO A 77 -7.02 23.67 4.74
CA PRO A 77 -6.34 24.86 4.22
C PRO A 77 -5.58 25.61 5.31
N THR A 78 -6.15 25.76 6.50
CA THR A 78 -5.50 26.41 7.64
C THR A 78 -4.31 25.60 8.13
N PHE A 79 -4.48 24.28 8.28
CA PHE A 79 -3.41 23.39 8.71
C PHE A 79 -2.27 23.33 7.69
N ARG A 80 -2.59 23.32 6.39
CA ARG A 80 -1.60 23.38 5.30
C ARG A 80 -0.74 24.63 5.40
N LEU A 81 -1.32 25.79 5.68
CA LEU A 81 -0.57 27.02 5.87
C LEU A 81 0.39 26.90 7.06
N PHE A 82 -0.09 26.38 8.19
CA PHE A 82 0.74 26.14 9.37
C PHE A 82 1.90 25.19 9.07
N CYS A 83 1.65 24.05 8.41
CA CYS A 83 2.69 23.10 8.03
C CYS A 83 3.72 23.72 7.08
N LEU A 84 3.26 24.49 6.09
CA LEU A 84 4.17 25.18 5.17
C LEU A 84 5.07 26.16 5.92
N LEU A 85 4.52 26.96 6.84
CA LEU A 85 5.31 27.87 7.68
C LEU A 85 6.31 27.10 8.55
N ALA A 86 5.88 26.00 9.19
CA ALA A 86 6.75 25.16 10.01
C ALA A 86 7.91 24.56 9.20
N ILE A 87 7.66 24.13 7.96
CA ILE A 87 8.70 23.66 7.04
C ILE A 87 9.69 24.78 6.75
N HIS A 88 9.24 25.97 6.37
CA HIS A 88 10.12 27.11 6.06
C HIS A 88 10.97 27.51 7.27
N VAL A 89 10.37 27.57 8.46
CA VAL A 89 11.11 27.81 9.71
C VAL A 89 12.15 26.73 9.93
N THR A 90 11.79 25.46 9.82
CA THR A 90 12.73 24.34 10.00
C THR A 90 13.89 24.39 9.00
N LEU A 91 13.62 24.73 7.75
CA LEU A 91 14.64 24.88 6.70
C LEU A 91 15.59 26.06 6.99
N ILE A 92 15.06 27.21 7.40
CA ILE A 92 15.86 28.39 7.77
C ILE A 92 16.74 28.06 8.98
N VAL A 93 16.16 27.45 10.01
CA VAL A 93 16.89 27.06 11.23
C VAL A 93 18.00 26.07 10.90
N LYS A 94 17.72 25.03 10.09
CA LYS A 94 18.74 24.07 9.62
C LYS A 94 19.84 24.74 8.80
N ARG A 95 19.54 25.82 8.09
CA ARG A 95 20.53 26.55 7.27
C ARG A 95 21.42 27.47 8.10
N ILE A 96 20.91 28.01 9.21
CA ILE A 96 21.65 28.95 10.07
C ILE A 96 22.44 28.19 11.15
N LEU A 97 21.90 27.11 11.71
CA LEU A 97 22.54 26.36 12.79
C LEU A 97 23.48 25.28 12.22
N PRO A 98 24.70 25.12 12.78
CA PRO A 98 25.68 24.15 12.29
C PRO A 98 25.39 22.69 12.72
N PHE A 99 24.29 22.42 13.42
CA PHE A 99 23.94 21.09 13.92
C PHE A 99 22.68 20.52 13.25
N GLN A 100 22.66 19.21 13.07
CA GLN A 100 21.57 18.51 12.40
C GLN A 100 20.35 18.39 13.32
N LEU A 101 19.27 19.11 13.00
CA LEU A 101 17.96 18.87 13.60
C LEU A 101 17.35 17.61 13.00
N ALA A 102 17.76 16.45 13.53
CA ALA A 102 17.23 15.15 13.18
C ALA A 102 16.92 14.38 14.46
N SER A 103 15.64 14.14 14.73
CA SER A 103 15.19 13.32 15.84
C SER A 103 14.26 12.24 15.33
N GLU A 104 14.80 11.04 15.18
CA GLU A 104 14.03 9.85 14.83
C GLU A 104 12.95 9.59 15.89
N ARG A 105 13.25 9.83 17.17
CA ARG A 105 12.29 9.69 18.27
C ARG A 105 11.10 10.66 18.13
N LEU A 106 11.36 11.91 17.76
CA LEU A 106 10.29 12.90 17.58
C LEU A 106 9.39 12.54 16.40
N LEU A 107 10.00 12.07 15.30
CA LEU A 107 9.24 11.59 14.14
C LEU A 107 8.41 10.35 14.52
N SER A 108 9.01 9.36 15.18
CA SER A 108 8.33 8.13 15.60
C SER A 108 7.18 8.38 16.55
N TRP A 109 7.38 9.25 17.55
CA TRP A 109 6.29 9.67 18.41
C TRP A 109 5.22 10.46 17.63
N GLY A 110 5.63 11.41 16.79
CA GLY A 110 4.74 12.27 16.02
C GLY A 110 3.87 11.49 15.03
N SER A 111 4.44 10.52 14.31
CA SER A 111 3.72 9.66 13.38
C SER A 111 2.63 8.84 14.07
N VAL A 112 2.96 8.21 15.20
CA VAL A 112 1.99 7.40 15.96
C VAL A 112 0.92 8.29 16.60
N TRP A 113 1.32 9.40 17.23
CA TRP A 113 0.38 10.32 17.86
C TRP A 113 -0.58 10.94 16.85
N PHE A 114 -0.06 11.45 15.72
CA PHE A 114 -0.89 12.01 14.66
C PHE A 114 -1.80 10.95 14.04
N GLY A 115 -1.26 9.77 13.75
CA GLY A 115 -2.00 8.61 13.26
C GLY A 115 -3.20 8.28 14.15
N LYS A 116 -2.98 8.17 15.46
CA LYS A 116 -4.03 7.81 16.42
C LYS A 116 -5.11 8.87 16.61
N HIS A 117 -4.75 10.15 16.59
CA HIS A 117 -5.65 11.22 17.03
C HIS A 117 -6.30 12.00 15.88
N PHE A 118 -5.62 12.14 14.73
CA PHE A 118 -6.06 13.02 13.65
C PHE A 118 -6.41 12.29 12.35
N VAL A 119 -6.03 11.01 12.23
CA VAL A 119 -6.32 10.23 11.03
C VAL A 119 -7.57 9.39 11.26
N SER A 120 -8.50 9.44 10.29
CA SER A 120 -9.71 8.61 10.32
C SER A 120 -9.38 7.13 10.16
N ALA A 121 -10.26 6.24 10.63
CA ALA A 121 -10.09 4.81 10.42
C ALA A 121 -10.06 4.44 8.92
N GLU A 122 -10.84 5.13 8.08
CA GLU A 122 -10.80 4.95 6.62
C GLU A 122 -9.45 5.34 6.03
N ALA A 123 -8.88 6.49 6.44
CA ALA A 123 -7.57 6.93 5.97
C ALA A 123 -6.43 6.05 6.50
N GLN A 124 -6.50 5.61 7.77
CA GLN A 124 -5.51 4.68 8.33
C GLN A 124 -5.45 3.38 7.54
N ARG A 125 -6.59 2.81 7.12
CA ARG A 125 -6.60 1.61 6.25
C ARG A 125 -5.88 1.86 4.93
N VAL A 126 -6.15 2.98 4.26
CA VAL A 126 -5.48 3.32 3.00
C VAL A 126 -3.97 3.46 3.20
N ILE A 127 -3.56 4.12 4.28
CA ILE A 127 -2.15 4.33 4.62
C ILE A 127 -1.45 2.99 4.90
N LEU A 128 -1.99 2.14 5.77
CA LEU A 128 -1.37 0.86 6.11
C LEU A 128 -1.28 -0.07 4.89
N ARG A 129 -2.33 -0.11 4.06
CA ARG A 129 -2.32 -0.86 2.80
C ARG A 129 -1.24 -0.40 1.83
N HIS A 130 -0.95 0.90 1.79
CA HIS A 130 0.12 1.43 0.94
C HIS A 130 1.49 0.84 1.32
N PHE A 131 1.84 0.79 2.60
CA PHE A 131 3.11 0.18 3.07
C PHE A 131 3.20 -1.31 2.71
N VAL A 132 2.12 -2.06 2.90
CA VAL A 132 2.07 -3.49 2.58
C VAL A 132 2.24 -3.71 1.08
N ILE A 133 1.44 -3.04 0.26
CA ILE A 133 1.47 -3.19 -1.20
C ILE A 133 2.82 -2.75 -1.76
N GLU A 134 3.40 -1.66 -1.24
CA GLU A 134 4.73 -1.21 -1.65
C GLU A 134 5.80 -2.26 -1.32
N SER A 135 5.79 -2.81 -0.10
CA SER A 135 6.77 -3.83 0.30
C SER A 135 6.63 -5.12 -0.54
N GLN A 136 5.40 -5.54 -0.85
CA GLN A 136 5.15 -6.66 -1.76
C GLN A 136 5.63 -6.36 -3.18
N LEU A 137 5.42 -5.13 -3.66
CA LEU A 137 5.89 -4.71 -4.98
C LEU A 137 7.42 -4.69 -5.05
N VAL A 138 8.09 -4.21 -3.99
CA VAL A 138 9.55 -4.24 -3.86
C VAL A 138 10.06 -5.69 -3.92
N ASN A 139 9.47 -6.60 -3.15
CA ASN A 139 9.85 -8.02 -3.14
C ASN A 139 9.57 -8.68 -4.50
N PHE A 140 8.44 -8.34 -5.13
CA PHE A 140 8.11 -8.80 -6.48
C PHE A 140 9.20 -8.39 -7.48
N ILE A 141 9.65 -7.14 -7.46
CA ILE A 141 10.73 -6.69 -8.35
C ILE A 141 12.04 -7.44 -8.04
N ALA A 142 12.41 -7.55 -6.77
CA ALA A 142 13.63 -8.23 -6.33
C ALA A 142 13.70 -9.69 -6.85
N ARG A 143 12.61 -10.45 -6.70
CA ARG A 143 12.52 -11.85 -7.16
C ARG A 143 12.55 -11.97 -8.68
N ASN A 144 11.96 -11.02 -9.38
CA ASN A 144 11.77 -11.10 -10.83
C ASN A 144 12.91 -10.48 -11.65
N ALA A 145 13.80 -9.71 -11.03
CA ALA A 145 14.94 -9.10 -11.69
C ALA A 145 16.05 -10.09 -12.09
N GLY A 146 15.97 -11.39 -11.75
CA GLY A 146 16.99 -12.36 -12.20
C GLY A 146 18.33 -12.30 -11.46
N GLY A 147 18.44 -11.42 -10.46
CA GLY A 147 19.64 -11.23 -9.63
C GLY A 147 19.82 -12.29 -8.53
N GLY A 148 18.76 -12.96 -8.07
CA GLY A 148 18.79 -14.02 -7.03
C GLY A 148 19.21 -13.57 -5.62
N ASP A 149 20.00 -12.51 -5.53
CA ASP A 149 20.69 -12.05 -4.32
C ASP A 149 20.19 -10.67 -3.82
N VAL A 150 19.10 -10.15 -4.39
CA VAL A 150 18.52 -8.87 -3.96
C VAL A 150 17.73 -9.07 -2.65
N PRO A 151 18.08 -8.39 -1.55
CA PRO A 151 17.38 -8.53 -0.27
C PRO A 151 15.90 -8.15 -0.37
N GLU A 152 15.06 -8.91 0.34
CA GLU A 152 13.64 -8.63 0.46
C GLU A 152 13.31 -7.77 1.68
N CYS A 153 12.20 -7.05 1.58
CA CYS A 153 11.64 -6.19 2.60
C CYS A 153 10.64 -6.93 3.50
N ASP A 154 10.68 -6.60 4.79
CA ASP A 154 9.88 -7.18 5.87
C ASP A 154 9.01 -6.10 6.58
N LEU A 155 8.54 -5.08 5.84
CA LEU A 155 7.76 -3.98 6.40
C LEU A 155 6.26 -4.11 6.10
N PHE A 156 5.53 -4.78 6.99
CA PHE A 156 4.10 -5.04 6.83
C PHE A 156 3.28 -4.51 8.02
N PRO A 157 3.13 -3.18 8.19
CA PRO A 157 2.42 -2.62 9.32
C PRO A 157 0.92 -2.90 9.20
N ILE A 158 0.32 -3.45 10.25
CA ILE A 158 -1.11 -3.74 10.35
C ILE A 158 -1.86 -2.78 11.28
N ARG A 159 -1.12 -1.99 12.08
CA ARG A 159 -1.68 -1.03 13.04
C ARG A 159 -0.93 0.30 13.03
N ALA A 160 -1.62 1.38 13.42
CA ALA A 160 -1.02 2.72 13.46
C ALA A 160 0.16 2.83 14.43
N GLU A 161 0.18 2.01 15.49
CA GLU A 161 1.31 1.88 16.42
C GLU A 161 2.59 1.44 15.73
N GLU A 162 2.45 0.60 14.70
CA GLU A 162 3.56 0.01 13.95
C GLU A 162 4.16 1.00 12.94
N LEU A 163 3.57 2.20 12.80
CA LEU A 163 4.16 3.29 12.02
C LEU A 163 5.26 4.06 12.78
N GLY A 164 5.40 3.80 14.07
CA GLY A 164 6.42 4.38 14.93
C GLY A 164 7.77 3.68 14.80
N HIS A 165 8.47 3.57 15.93
CA HIS A 165 9.77 2.91 16.01
C HIS A 165 9.59 1.39 16.00
N VAL A 166 9.73 0.76 14.83
CA VAL A 166 9.62 -0.68 14.62
C VAL A 166 10.92 -1.20 13.99
N ASN A 167 11.47 -2.29 14.52
CA ASN A 167 12.74 -2.88 14.05
C ASN A 167 13.89 -1.86 13.96
N GLY A 168 13.98 -0.97 14.94
CA GLY A 168 15.09 0.00 15.08
C GLY A 168 14.93 1.30 14.28
N ARG A 169 13.82 1.51 13.56
CA ARG A 169 13.57 2.75 12.79
C ARG A 169 12.09 3.08 12.67
N ASN A 170 11.80 4.35 12.42
CA ASN A 170 10.48 4.78 11.99
C ASN A 170 10.01 4.06 10.71
N ALA A 171 8.81 3.48 10.68
CA ALA A 171 8.29 2.79 9.50
C ALA A 171 8.18 3.70 8.26
N VAL A 172 7.80 4.97 8.46
CA VAL A 172 7.74 5.99 7.39
C VAL A 172 9.14 6.36 6.88
N ILE A 173 10.22 6.15 7.63
CA ILE A 173 11.56 6.27 7.03
C ILE A 173 11.94 4.96 6.35
N ARG A 174 11.59 3.83 6.97
CA ARG A 174 12.00 2.51 6.49
C ARG A 174 11.41 2.18 5.12
N HIS A 175 10.17 2.56 4.83
CA HIS A 175 9.57 2.29 3.50
C HIS A 175 10.35 2.97 2.35
N ASP A 176 10.65 4.26 2.47
CA ASP A 176 11.47 4.99 1.49
C ASP A 176 12.88 4.36 1.35
N VAL A 177 13.49 4.00 2.49
CA VAL A 177 14.82 3.38 2.52
C VAL A 177 14.81 2.02 1.83
N ASN A 178 13.76 1.23 2.01
CA ASN A 178 13.59 -0.06 1.34
C ASN A 178 13.56 0.12 -0.18
N THR A 179 12.81 1.11 -0.67
CA THR A 179 12.75 1.44 -2.10
C THR A 179 14.12 1.90 -2.63
N PHE A 180 14.88 2.71 -1.88
CA PHE A 180 16.23 3.09 -2.30
C PHE A 180 17.21 1.92 -2.29
N ASN A 181 17.16 1.07 -1.26
CA ASN A 181 18.01 -0.12 -1.17
C ASN A 181 17.73 -1.05 -2.35
N LEU A 182 16.47 -1.30 -2.71
CA LEU A 182 16.13 -2.08 -3.90
C LEU A 182 16.84 -1.55 -5.15
N LEU A 183 16.81 -0.23 -5.40
CA LEU A 183 17.45 0.36 -6.57
C LEU A 183 18.97 0.20 -6.56
N LEU A 184 19.59 0.34 -5.39
CA LEU A 184 21.03 0.14 -5.21
C LEU A 184 21.40 -1.33 -5.42
N ASP A 185 20.68 -2.24 -4.76
CA ASP A 185 20.91 -3.68 -4.82
C ASP A 185 20.73 -4.22 -6.26
N LEU A 186 19.74 -3.71 -6.99
CA LEU A 186 19.56 -4.01 -8.42
C LEU A 186 20.71 -3.48 -9.28
N GLY A 187 21.24 -2.30 -8.95
CA GLY A 187 22.38 -1.71 -9.66
C GLY A 187 23.70 -2.45 -9.42
N GLU A 188 23.86 -3.03 -8.23
CA GLU A 188 25.05 -3.80 -7.84
C GLU A 188 24.97 -5.27 -8.28
N ALA A 189 23.77 -5.83 -8.42
CA ALA A 189 23.54 -7.21 -8.85
C ALA A 189 23.95 -7.44 -10.32
N PRO A 190 25.01 -8.21 -10.63
CA PRO A 190 25.54 -8.34 -11.99
C PRO A 190 24.59 -9.03 -12.98
N ARG A 191 23.63 -9.79 -12.46
CA ARG A 191 22.62 -10.55 -13.23
C ARG A 191 21.23 -9.92 -13.18
N ALA A 192 21.09 -8.77 -12.52
CA ALA A 192 19.81 -8.08 -12.50
C ALA A 192 19.47 -7.56 -13.91
N ASP A 193 18.30 -7.95 -14.40
CA ASP A 193 17.72 -7.49 -15.64
C ASP A 193 16.27 -7.06 -15.40
N VAL A 194 16.07 -5.75 -15.41
CA VAL A 194 14.76 -5.09 -15.29
C VAL A 194 14.28 -4.47 -16.60
N TRP A 195 15.07 -4.60 -17.67
CA TRP A 195 14.79 -3.98 -18.97
C TRP A 195 14.18 -4.97 -19.95
N THR A 196 14.57 -6.25 -19.86
CA THR A 196 14.03 -7.30 -20.71
C THR A 196 12.64 -7.69 -20.23
N ARG A 197 11.67 -7.57 -21.13
CA ARG A 197 10.31 -8.05 -20.87
C ARG A 197 10.30 -9.57 -20.74
N ARG A 198 9.85 -10.06 -19.58
CA ARG A 198 9.64 -11.50 -19.34
C ARG A 198 8.18 -11.88 -19.61
N GLU A 199 7.95 -13.15 -19.93
CA GLU A 199 6.59 -13.69 -20.03
C GLU A 199 5.91 -13.70 -18.67
N LEU A 200 4.60 -13.43 -18.62
CA LEU A 200 3.85 -13.41 -17.35
C LEU A 200 3.93 -14.74 -16.60
N SER A 201 3.92 -15.87 -17.31
CA SER A 201 4.06 -17.22 -16.74
C SER A 201 5.41 -17.46 -16.07
N ALA A 202 6.43 -16.67 -16.41
CA ALA A 202 7.78 -16.79 -15.87
C ALA A 202 8.03 -15.85 -14.68
N LEU A 203 7.04 -15.01 -14.32
CA LEU A 203 7.13 -14.12 -13.17
C LEU A 203 6.63 -14.82 -11.90
N ASP A 204 7.34 -14.60 -10.79
CA ASP A 204 6.93 -15.06 -9.47
C ASP A 204 5.97 -14.04 -8.83
N PHE A 205 4.75 -14.48 -8.54
CA PHE A 205 3.68 -13.69 -7.92
C PHE A 205 3.37 -14.12 -6.47
N SER A 206 4.16 -15.01 -5.86
CA SER A 206 3.81 -15.72 -4.63
C SER A 206 3.46 -14.83 -3.42
N ASP A 207 3.92 -13.56 -3.42
CA ASP A 207 3.70 -12.61 -2.32
C ASP A 207 2.97 -11.32 -2.76
N LEU A 208 2.50 -11.26 -4.01
CA LEU A 208 1.76 -10.11 -4.52
C LEU A 208 0.26 -10.21 -4.19
N ASP A 209 -0.05 -10.29 -2.91
CA ASP A 209 -1.43 -10.37 -2.42
C ASP A 209 -1.96 -8.98 -2.04
N LEU A 210 -3.13 -8.61 -2.55
CA LEU A 210 -3.77 -7.38 -2.08
C LEU A 210 -4.24 -7.61 -0.63
N PRO A 211 -3.75 -6.83 0.37
CA PRO A 211 -4.24 -6.95 1.73
C PRO A 211 -5.76 -6.73 1.77
N GLU A 212 -6.48 -7.34 2.72
CA GLU A 212 -7.91 -7.09 2.96
C GLU A 212 -8.15 -5.74 3.68
#